data_AF-A0A8B3C6W5-F1
#
_entry.id   AF-A0A8B3C6W5-F1
#
_cell.length_a   1.000
_cell.length_b   1.000
_cell.length_c   1.000
_cell.angle_alpha   90.00
_cell.angle_beta   90.00
_cell.angle_gamma   90.00
#
_symmetry.space_group_name_H-M   'P 1'
#
loop_
_entity.id
_entity.type
_entity.pdbx_description
1 polymer ?
#
loop_
_entity_poly.entity_id
_entity_poly.type
_entity_poly.pdbx_seq_one_letter_code
_entity_poly.pdbx_strand_id
1 'polypeptide(L)'
;MRTVRITLYALCLCAFAAAVVFLVREYRKTERLDAVCGVWIAADNRSTLRIERYGRKHLIVVKRLDGRGRIREACHELFYRGCIGYRNASGRRVDLFTTPRKDALLMIPGGSYRRLSLETNP
;
A
#
# COMPACT_ATOMS: atom_id res chain seq x y z
N MET A 1 28.16 0.80 41.69
CA MET A 1 27.15 -0.22 41.35
C MET A 1 25.74 0.34 41.10
N ARG A 2 25.21 1.28 41.91
CA ARG A 2 23.87 1.87 41.70
C ARG A 2 23.72 2.65 40.38
N THR A 3 24.67 3.52 40.06
CA THR A 3 24.68 4.33 38.83
C THR A 3 24.68 3.47 37.57
N VAL A 4 25.47 2.41 37.54
CA VAL A 4 25.54 1.44 36.42
C VAL A 4 24.20 0.74 36.18
N ARG A 5 23.50 0.36 37.26
CA ARG A 5 22.15 -0.23 37.15
C ARG A 5 21.14 0.78 36.62
N ILE A 6 21.17 2.02 37.11
CA ILE A 6 20.26 3.08 36.63
C ILE A 6 20.48 3.37 35.14
N THR A 7 21.74 3.48 34.69
CA THR A 7 22.04 3.67 33.26
C THR A 7 21.61 2.48 32.43
N LEU A 8 21.75 1.25 32.93
CA LEU A 8 21.28 0.05 32.24
C LEU A 8 19.76 0.03 32.10
N TYR A 9 19.02 0.35 33.16
CA TYR A 9 17.55 0.45 33.10
C TYR A 9 17.09 1.55 32.14
N ALA A 10 17.75 2.70 32.15
CA ALA A 10 17.43 3.79 31.22
C ALA A 10 17.68 3.39 29.76
N LEU A 11 18.78 2.69 29.47
CA LEU A 11 19.07 2.17 28.13
C LEU A 11 18.04 1.12 27.69
N CYS A 12 17.67 0.18 28.57
CA CYS A 12 16.63 -0.80 28.29
C CYS A 12 15.27 -0.15 28.00
N LEU A 13 14.90 0.88 28.78
CA LEU A 13 13.66 1.62 28.57
C LEU A 13 13.67 2.35 27.22
N CYS A 14 14.79 2.98 26.85
CA CYS A 14 14.95 3.64 25.56
C CYS A 14 14.89 2.65 24.39
N ALA A 15 15.54 1.49 24.51
CA ALA A 15 15.50 0.44 23.51
C ALA A 15 14.07 -0.10 23.33
N PHE A 16 13.34 -0.32 24.43
CA PHE A 16 11.95 -0.73 24.39
C PHE A 16 11.06 0.33 23.72
N ALA A 17 11.20 1.60 24.11
CA ALA A 17 10.45 2.69 23.49
C ALA A 17 10.71 2.78 21.98
N ALA A 18 11.97 2.65 21.55
CA ALA A 18 12.33 2.64 20.13
C ALA A 18 11.70 1.44 19.38
N ALA A 19 11.70 0.25 20.00
CA ALA A 19 11.07 -0.94 19.43
C ALA A 19 9.55 -0.77 19.29
N VAL A 20 8.87 -0.19 20.29
CA VAL A 20 7.42 0.10 20.23
C VAL A 20 7.13 1.09 19.11
N VAL A 21 7.89 2.19 18.99
CA VAL A 21 7.70 3.17 17.91
C VAL A 21 7.89 2.53 16.54
N PHE A 22 8.88 1.63 16.39
CA PHE A 22 9.11 0.88 15.16
C PHE A 22 7.92 -0.02 14.81
N LEU A 23 7.41 -0.79 15.78
CA LEU A 23 6.26 -1.68 15.59
C LEU A 23 4.99 -0.92 15.21
N VAL A 24 4.69 0.20 15.90
CA VAL A 24 3.53 1.04 15.59
C VAL A 24 3.63 1.62 14.17
N ARG A 25 4.84 2.01 13.74
CA ARG A 25 5.07 2.52 12.39
C ARG A 25 4.84 1.45 11.32
N GLU A 26 5.39 0.25 11.50
CA GLU A 26 5.17 -0.85 10.55
C GLU A 26 3.70 -1.28 10.55
N TYR A 27 3.04 -1.33 11.71
CA TYR A 27 1.61 -1.67 11.80
C TYR A 27 0.73 -0.67 11.04
N ARG A 28 0.93 0.65 11.24
CA ARG A 28 0.18 1.67 10.49
C ARG A 28 0.45 1.60 8.99
N LYS A 29 1.67 1.23 8.59
CA LYS A 29 2.03 1.07 7.19
C LYS A 29 1.27 -0.10 6.56
N THR A 30 1.22 -1.24 7.23
CA THR A 30 0.43 -2.40 6.77
C THR A 30 -1.06 -2.08 6.74
N GLU A 31 -1.60 -1.41 7.75
CA GLU A 31 -3.01 -1.02 7.81
C GLU A 31 -3.42 -0.11 6.65
N ARG A 32 -2.56 0.85 6.27
CA ARG A 32 -2.81 1.73 5.12
C ARG A 32 -2.80 0.98 3.79
N LEU A 33 -1.92 -0.02 3.64
CA LEU A 33 -1.89 -0.86 2.44
C LEU A 33 -3.08 -1.83 2.41
N ASP A 34 -3.45 -2.40 3.55
CA ASP A 34 -4.63 -3.27 3.68
C ASP A 34 -5.93 -2.49 3.38
N ALA A 35 -5.99 -1.21 3.74
CA ALA A 35 -7.14 -0.35 3.43
C ALA A 35 -7.39 -0.15 1.93
N VAL A 36 -6.37 -0.30 1.08
CA VAL A 36 -6.51 -0.17 -0.39
C VAL A 36 -6.69 -1.50 -1.11
N CYS A 37 -6.59 -2.62 -0.40
CA CYS A 37 -6.88 -3.94 -0.95
C CYS A 37 -8.32 -4.02 -1.46
N GLY A 38 -8.52 -4.76 -2.54
CA GLY A 38 -9.79 -4.94 -3.22
C GLY A 38 -9.71 -4.69 -4.72
N VAL A 39 -10.89 -4.73 -5.36
CA VAL A 39 -11.02 -4.55 -6.80
C VAL A 39 -11.53 -3.14 -7.10
N TRP A 40 -10.88 -2.48 -8.04
CA TRP A 40 -11.15 -1.12 -8.47
C TRP A 40 -11.39 -1.08 -9.98
N ILE A 41 -12.29 -0.22 -10.43
CA ILE A 41 -12.54 0.04 -11.84
C ILE A 41 -12.32 1.51 -12.15
N ALA A 42 -11.65 1.80 -13.27
CA ALA A 42 -11.44 3.15 -13.72
C ALA A 42 -12.78 3.82 -14.06
N ALA A 43 -12.85 5.13 -13.91
CA ALA A 43 -14.03 5.92 -14.27
C ALA A 43 -14.40 5.78 -15.76
N ASP A 44 -13.43 5.46 -16.62
CA ASP A 44 -13.64 5.21 -18.05
C ASP A 44 -14.12 3.78 -18.39
N ASN A 45 -14.28 2.90 -17.37
CA ASN A 45 -14.61 1.48 -17.50
C ASN A 45 -13.67 0.66 -18.42
N ARG A 46 -12.48 1.18 -18.76
CA ARG A 46 -11.51 0.48 -19.64
C ARG A 46 -10.37 -0.18 -18.89
N SER A 47 -10.22 0.12 -17.60
CA SER A 47 -9.16 -0.43 -16.76
C SER A 47 -9.70 -0.95 -15.43
N THR A 48 -9.17 -2.08 -14.97
CA THR A 48 -9.41 -2.61 -13.63
C THR A 48 -8.10 -2.75 -12.88
N LEU A 49 -8.14 -2.51 -11.57
CA LEU A 49 -7.02 -2.72 -10.66
C LEU A 49 -7.47 -3.72 -9.60
N ARG A 50 -6.60 -4.66 -9.27
CA ARG A 50 -6.79 -5.55 -8.13
C ARG A 50 -5.60 -5.38 -7.21
N ILE A 51 -5.85 -5.00 -5.96
CA ILE A 51 -4.82 -4.84 -4.94
C ILE A 51 -5.03 -5.92 -3.91
N GLU A 52 -3.99 -6.71 -3.65
CA GLU A 52 -4.06 -7.83 -2.72
C GLU A 52 -2.81 -7.95 -1.88
N ARG A 53 -2.98 -8.54 -0.70
CA ARG A 53 -1.87 -8.90 0.17
C ARG A 53 -1.40 -10.31 -0.15
N TYR A 54 -0.11 -10.45 -0.42
CA TYR A 54 0.58 -11.73 -0.60
C TYR A 54 1.65 -11.88 0.49
N GLY A 55 1.27 -12.55 1.58
CA GLY A 55 2.13 -12.70 2.76
C GLY A 55 2.47 -11.36 3.43
N ARG A 56 3.74 -10.95 3.34
CA ARG A 56 4.24 -9.66 3.87
C ARG A 56 4.27 -8.53 2.84
N LYS A 57 3.85 -8.80 1.60
CA LYS A 57 3.88 -7.86 0.49
C LYS A 57 2.47 -7.52 0.04
N HIS A 58 2.33 -6.37 -0.60
CA HIS A 58 1.09 -5.96 -1.27
C HIS A 58 1.37 -5.83 -2.75
N LEU A 59 0.52 -6.42 -3.57
CA LEU A 59 0.66 -6.43 -5.02
C LEU A 59 -0.50 -5.66 -5.63
N ILE A 60 -0.21 -4.92 -6.69
CA ILE A 60 -1.19 -4.31 -7.56
C ILE A 60 -1.13 -4.97 -8.93
N VAL A 61 -2.26 -5.48 -9.36
CA VAL A 61 -2.49 -6.03 -10.69
C VAL A 61 -3.30 -5.03 -11.49
N VAL A 62 -2.71 -4.48 -12.53
CA VAL A 62 -3.30 -3.47 -13.41
C VAL A 62 -3.69 -4.14 -14.71
N LYS A 63 -4.99 -4.22 -15.00
CA LYS A 63 -5.53 -4.68 -16.28
C LYS A 63 -6.05 -3.48 -17.06
N ARG A 64 -5.48 -3.22 -18.24
CA ARG A 64 -5.96 -2.15 -19.14
C ARG A 64 -6.36 -2.74 -20.47
N LEU A 65 -7.53 -2.32 -20.95
CA LEU A 65 -7.92 -2.54 -22.33
C LEU A 65 -7.15 -1.55 -23.22
N ASP A 66 -6.38 -2.04 -24.17
CA ASP A 66 -5.75 -1.18 -25.17
C ASP A 66 -6.76 -0.72 -26.24
N GLY A 67 -6.39 0.29 -27.02
CA GLY A 67 -7.24 0.78 -28.11
C GLY A 67 -7.46 -0.22 -29.26
N ARG A 68 -6.86 -1.41 -29.20
CA ARG A 68 -6.99 -2.50 -30.17
C ARG A 68 -7.79 -3.69 -29.59
N GLY A 69 -8.41 -3.51 -28.42
CA GLY A 69 -9.23 -4.54 -27.76
C GLY A 69 -8.44 -5.63 -27.04
N ARG A 70 -7.11 -5.50 -26.88
CA ARG A 70 -6.29 -6.45 -26.13
C ARG A 70 -6.19 -6.02 -24.66
N ILE A 71 -6.25 -6.99 -23.77
CA ILE A 71 -6.06 -6.77 -22.34
C ILE A 71 -4.56 -6.87 -22.03
N ARG A 72 -4.00 -5.80 -21.47
CA ARG A 72 -2.64 -5.80 -20.92
C ARG A 72 -2.72 -5.90 -19.41
N GLU A 73 -2.03 -6.88 -18.86
CA GLU A 73 -1.93 -7.10 -17.41
C GLU A 73 -0.51 -6.83 -16.94
N ALA A 74 -0.37 -6.12 -15.84
CA ALA A 74 0.92 -5.86 -15.20
C ALA A 74 0.79 -6.00 -13.69
N CYS A 75 1.76 -6.69 -13.07
CA CYS A 75 1.82 -6.89 -11.63
C CYS A 75 3.01 -6.14 -11.05
N HIS A 76 2.78 -5.40 -9.96
CA HIS A 76 3.81 -4.61 -9.29
C HIS A 76 3.68 -4.71 -7.77
N GLU A 77 4.81 -4.63 -7.07
CA GLU A 77 4.85 -4.55 -5.62
C GLU A 77 4.57 -3.11 -5.15
N LEU A 78 3.65 -2.97 -4.20
CA LEU A 78 3.32 -1.72 -3.55
C LEU A 78 4.30 -1.43 -2.43
N PHE A 79 4.62 -0.15 -2.27
CA PHE A 79 5.40 0.38 -1.16
C PHE A 79 4.66 1.55 -0.52
N TYR A 80 5.04 1.84 0.73
CA TYR A 80 4.58 3.02 1.46
C TYR A 80 5.77 3.90 1.83
N ARG A 81 5.83 5.12 1.29
CA ARG A 81 6.85 6.13 1.62
C ARG A 81 6.22 7.52 1.55
N GLY A 82 5.47 7.87 2.59
CA GLY A 82 4.65 9.09 2.66
C GLY A 82 3.28 8.93 1.98
N CYS A 83 3.24 8.24 0.84
CA CYS A 83 2.04 7.77 0.17
C CYS A 83 2.23 6.31 -0.30
N ILE A 84 1.13 5.69 -0.72
CA ILE A 84 1.13 4.36 -1.35
C ILE A 84 1.57 4.54 -2.80
N GLY A 85 2.41 3.65 -3.31
CA GLY A 85 2.83 3.69 -4.70
C GLY A 85 3.49 2.41 -5.16
N TYR A 86 3.78 2.33 -6.46
CA TYR A 86 4.57 1.25 -7.06
C TYR A 86 5.50 1.80 -8.14
N ARG A 87 6.44 0.97 -8.59
CA ARG A 87 7.24 1.25 -9.80
C ARG A 87 6.72 0.40 -10.94
N ASN A 88 6.39 1.05 -12.05
CA ASN A 88 5.95 0.35 -13.24
C ASN A 88 7.12 -0.37 -13.95
N ALA A 89 6.82 -1.08 -15.04
CA ALA A 89 7.85 -1.81 -15.81
C ALA A 89 8.98 -0.92 -16.36
N SER A 90 8.73 0.37 -16.57
CA SER A 90 9.75 1.36 -16.97
C SER A 90 10.51 1.99 -15.79
N GLY A 91 10.30 1.51 -14.57
CA GLY A 91 10.89 2.07 -13.35
C GLY A 91 10.29 3.39 -12.86
N ARG A 92 9.29 3.93 -13.57
CA ARG A 92 8.60 5.17 -13.19
C ARG A 92 7.71 4.95 -11.98
N ARG A 93 7.69 5.94 -11.09
CA ARG A 93 6.87 5.94 -9.89
C ARG A 93 5.41 6.25 -10.25
N VAL A 94 4.50 5.49 -9.65
CA VAL A 94 3.06 5.72 -9.70
C VAL A 94 2.56 5.79 -8.27
N ASP A 95 1.93 6.89 -7.91
CA ASP A 95 1.39 7.14 -6.57
C ASP A 95 -0.13 6.90 -6.54
N LEU A 96 -0.61 6.45 -5.39
CA LEU A 96 -1.98 6.01 -5.13
C LEU A 96 -2.52 6.79 -3.93
N PHE A 97 -3.66 7.46 -4.13
CA PHE A 97 -4.33 8.26 -3.11
C PHE A 97 -5.78 7.80 -2.97
N THR A 98 -6.22 7.45 -1.77
CA THR A 98 -7.62 7.10 -1.52
C THR A 98 -8.35 8.21 -0.78
N THR A 99 -9.64 8.32 -1.02
CA THR A 99 -10.53 9.12 -0.17
C THR A 99 -10.57 8.55 1.25
N PRO A 100 -10.90 9.35 2.28
CA PRO A 100 -11.10 8.86 3.64
C PRO A 100 -12.15 7.75 3.75
N ARG A 101 -13.19 7.81 2.90
CA ARG A 101 -14.24 6.79 2.78
C ARG A 101 -13.76 5.48 2.10
N LYS A 102 -12.57 5.49 1.51
CA LYS A 102 -11.95 4.36 0.80
C LYS A 102 -12.75 3.87 -0.40
N ASP A 103 -13.66 4.68 -0.93
CA ASP A 103 -14.55 4.38 -2.06
C ASP A 103 -13.99 4.81 -3.42
N ALA A 104 -13.05 5.76 -3.42
CA ALA A 104 -12.36 6.23 -4.61
C ALA A 104 -10.83 6.21 -4.43
N LEU A 105 -10.14 5.93 -5.53
CA LEU A 105 -8.70 5.81 -5.64
C LEU A 105 -8.21 6.65 -6.82
N LEU A 106 -7.31 7.58 -6.57
CA LEU A 106 -6.63 8.38 -7.58
C LEU A 106 -5.22 7.80 -7.80
N MET A 107 -4.91 7.49 -9.06
CA MET A 107 -3.61 7.00 -9.49
C MET A 107 -2.89 8.06 -10.30
N ILE A 108 -1.66 8.39 -9.92
CA ILE A 108 -0.87 9.45 -10.56
C ILE A 108 0.50 8.88 -10.99
N PRO A 109 0.78 8.78 -12.30
CA PRO A 109 -0.15 8.94 -13.43
C PRO A 109 -1.09 7.73 -13.56
N GLY A 110 -2.33 7.94 -14.00
CA GLY A 110 -3.26 6.80 -14.18
C GLY A 110 -4.75 7.09 -14.17
N GLY A 111 -5.18 8.17 -13.54
CA GLY A 111 -6.59 8.57 -13.48
C GLY A 111 -7.32 8.07 -12.23
N SER A 112 -8.63 8.22 -12.21
CA SER A 112 -9.49 7.93 -11.06
C SER A 112 -10.19 6.58 -11.19
N TYR A 113 -10.31 5.90 -10.06
CA TYR A 113 -10.90 4.57 -9.92
C TYR A 113 -11.95 4.58 -8.81
N ARG A 114 -13.03 3.83 -8.99
CA ARG A 114 -14.05 3.54 -7.97
C ARG A 114 -13.91 2.11 -7.50
N ARG A 115 -14.20 1.85 -6.24
CA ARG A 115 -14.17 0.49 -5.67
C ARG A 115 -15.37 -0.32 -6.18
N LEU A 116 -15.13 -1.55 -6.60
CA LEU A 116 -16.19 -2.51 -7.01
C LEU A 116 -16.60 -3.44 -5.87
N SER A 117 -15.63 -3.93 -5.10
CA SER A 117 -15.88 -4.85 -3.99
C SER A 117 -14.84 -4.64 -2.89
N LEU A 118 -15.25 -4.90 -1.65
CA LEU A 118 -14.39 -4.99 -0.49
C LEU A 118 -13.73 -6.36 -0.34
N GLU A 119 -13.95 -7.29 -1.28
CA GLU A 119 -13.34 -8.63 -1.26
C GLU A 119 -11.81 -8.56 -1.24
N THR A 120 -11.26 -8.47 -0.04
CA THR A 120 -10.18 -9.34 0.41
C THR A 120 -10.72 -10.76 0.35
N ASN A 121 -10.11 -11.59 -0.49
CA ASN A 121 -10.30 -13.04 -0.53
C ASN A 121 -10.38 -13.60 0.92
N PRO A 122 -11.31 -14.52 1.24
CA PRO A 122 -11.42 -15.15 2.56
C PRO A 122 -10.16 -15.89 2.98
#